data_AF-A0A1I7GHK7-F1
#
_entry.id   AF-A0A1I7GHK7-F1
#
_cell.length_a   1.000
_cell.length_b   1.000
_cell.length_c   1.000
_cell.angle_alpha   90.00
_cell.angle_beta   90.00
_cell.angle_gamma   90.00
#
_symmetry.space_group_name_H-M   'P 1'
#
loop_
_entity.id
_entity.type
_entity.pdbx_description
1 polymer ?
#
loop_
_entity_poly.entity_id
_entity_poly.type
_entity_poly.pdbx_seq_one_letter_code
_entity_poly.pdbx_strand_id
1 'polypeptide(L)'
;MMHQVQEALLTVKSSIQRINTSQQELHFKVFSCLWAFASLFHMAQSSSFDTMLHYSLLTLAAIHVLFRPASVAGFVVLLLLQLHDVFYKLPVISNHWIFTAFVNLTILQALVYLILKNKTFKINAGEWLETFAPVVRIEVLILYFYVVFHKLNSGFFSTDLSCASYFMYAQVGDSTVVIPPVLLSLGAYGTIFFEALIPLLLCFRVTRNWGVLVGLLFHGMLGFNPLNGFYDFSSMIFAVYFLFAGPQVVRNIPKMWARVKAKKYLSKINFNVFSYKRLFAVVFVAVGALLVLNLLTKLMLNFELYFFWMGYSLVVVVLFIRSMLEGKPKKLYQSFCTFTVRHWAFFLLPALVFLNGLSPYLGLKTESSFAMFSNLRTEGGVSNHLLVPASLQLFNYQDDMIEIVASSDKFLQRLAEGDLIMNAYKFNDYVARERPAFVTYLQQGEQKTFTLAEAGPDAALLQGNPYWFRKLMNFREISKSPQEPCGH
;
A
#
# COMPACT_ATOMS: atom_id res chain seq x y z
N MET A 1 -52.31 18.24 19.51
CA MET A 1 -51.68 18.44 18.17
C MET A 1 -50.17 18.62 18.24
N MET A 2 -49.62 19.60 19.01
CA MET A 2 -48.16 19.77 19.14
C MET A 2 -47.40 18.54 19.69
N HIS A 3 -47.94 17.85 20.70
CA HIS A 3 -47.32 16.63 21.27
C HIS A 3 -47.21 15.49 20.24
N GLN A 4 -48.26 15.26 19.45
CA GLN A 4 -48.27 14.24 18.39
C GLN A 4 -47.30 14.56 17.25
N VAL A 5 -47.13 15.83 16.89
CA VAL A 5 -46.12 16.27 15.91
C VAL A 5 -44.71 16.03 16.45
N GLN A 6 -44.48 16.27 17.74
CA GLN A 6 -43.18 16.09 18.38
C GLN A 6 -42.79 14.61 18.51
N GLU A 7 -43.73 13.74 18.86
CA GLU A 7 -43.55 12.28 18.82
C GLU A 7 -43.28 11.75 17.41
N ALA A 8 -44.02 12.22 16.41
CA ALA A 8 -43.79 11.84 15.01
C ALA A 8 -42.40 12.27 14.54
N LEU A 9 -41.94 13.47 14.90
CA LEU A 9 -40.60 13.96 14.57
C LEU A 9 -39.48 13.16 15.26
N LEU A 10 -39.66 12.76 16.52
CA LEU A 10 -38.70 11.91 17.25
C LEU A 10 -38.65 10.50 16.65
N THR A 11 -39.79 9.95 16.24
CA THR A 11 -39.89 8.63 15.58
C THR A 11 -39.20 8.65 14.22
N VAL A 12 -39.38 9.72 13.44
CA VAL A 12 -38.69 9.91 12.16
C VAL A 12 -37.17 10.07 12.36
N LYS A 13 -36.73 10.89 13.32
CA LYS A 13 -35.30 11.08 13.63
C LYS A 13 -34.62 9.77 14.07
N SER A 14 -35.24 9.02 14.97
CA SER A 14 -34.71 7.74 15.45
C SER A 14 -34.66 6.68 14.34
N SER A 15 -35.66 6.65 13.44
CA SER A 15 -35.67 5.77 12.28
C SER A 15 -34.56 6.11 11.29
N ILE A 16 -34.33 7.39 11.00
CA ILE A 16 -33.23 7.86 10.15
C ILE A 16 -31.87 7.48 10.76
N GLN A 17 -31.71 7.68 12.07
CA GLN A 17 -30.46 7.34 12.77
C GLN A 17 -30.15 5.85 12.70
N ARG A 18 -31.14 4.97 12.96
CA ARG A 18 -30.97 3.51 12.83
C ARG A 18 -30.57 3.07 11.42
N ILE A 19 -31.18 3.66 10.40
CA ILE A 19 -30.85 3.36 8.99
C ILE A 19 -29.42 3.77 8.67
N ASN A 20 -28.97 4.92 9.17
CA ASN A 20 -27.60 5.40 8.95
C ASN A 20 -26.56 4.51 9.64
N THR A 21 -26.78 4.14 10.91
CA THR A 21 -25.89 3.23 11.64
C THR A 21 -25.75 1.88 10.95
N SER A 22 -26.86 1.30 10.48
CA SER A 22 -26.83 0.04 9.72
C SER A 22 -26.01 0.12 8.42
N GLN A 23 -26.06 1.25 7.72
CA GLN A 23 -25.29 1.46 6.49
C GLN A 23 -23.79 1.63 6.75
N GLN A 24 -23.43 2.38 7.80
CA GLN A 24 -22.03 2.57 8.20
C GLN A 24 -21.41 1.25 8.66
N GLU A 25 -22.14 0.43 9.43
CA GLU A 25 -21.67 -0.90 9.82
C GLU A 25 -21.48 -1.84 8.62
N LEU A 26 -22.34 -1.74 7.61
CA LEU A 26 -22.16 -2.50 6.38
C LEU A 26 -20.92 -2.03 5.61
N HIS A 27 -20.68 -0.72 5.55
CA HIS A 27 -19.49 -0.15 4.91
C HIS A 27 -18.23 -0.65 5.62
N PHE A 28 -18.23 -0.64 6.95
CA PHE A 28 -17.13 -1.21 7.74
C PHE A 28 -16.89 -2.68 7.39
N LYS A 29 -17.93 -3.52 7.34
CA LYS A 29 -17.78 -4.94 7.00
C LYS A 29 -17.12 -5.14 5.64
N VAL A 30 -17.52 -4.37 4.63
CA VAL A 30 -16.94 -4.45 3.29
C VAL A 30 -15.49 -4.00 3.30
N PHE A 31 -15.19 -2.86 3.95
CA PHE A 31 -13.83 -2.36 4.10
C PHE A 31 -12.93 -3.39 4.81
N SER A 32 -13.36 -3.95 5.94
CA SER A 32 -12.63 -4.96 6.69
C SER A 32 -12.35 -6.22 5.86
N CYS A 33 -13.30 -6.65 5.03
CA CYS A 33 -13.07 -7.76 4.09
C CYS A 33 -12.00 -7.41 3.04
N LEU A 34 -12.10 -6.24 2.39
CA LEU A 34 -11.12 -5.83 1.37
C LEU A 34 -9.73 -5.65 1.97
N TRP A 35 -9.63 -5.09 3.18
CA TRP A 35 -8.37 -4.94 3.92
C TRP A 35 -7.76 -6.29 4.31
N ALA A 36 -8.59 -7.25 4.69
CA ALA A 36 -8.16 -8.63 4.93
C ALA A 36 -7.65 -9.30 3.64
N PHE A 37 -8.33 -9.13 2.51
CA PHE A 37 -7.83 -9.61 1.21
C PHE A 37 -6.49 -8.97 0.84
N ALA A 38 -6.32 -7.67 1.08
CA ALA A 38 -5.05 -7.00 0.85
C ALA A 38 -3.89 -7.64 1.65
N SER A 39 -4.18 -8.06 2.88
CA SER A 39 -3.21 -8.80 3.71
C SER A 39 -2.87 -10.16 3.11
N LEU A 40 -3.86 -10.88 2.57
CA LEU A 40 -3.63 -12.18 1.95
C LEU A 40 -2.83 -12.07 0.65
N PHE A 41 -3.07 -11.05 -0.18
CA PHE A 41 -2.26 -10.78 -1.38
C PHE A 41 -0.82 -10.41 -1.02
N HIS A 42 -0.62 -9.60 0.02
CA HIS A 42 0.73 -9.28 0.53
C HIS A 42 1.48 -10.54 0.99
N MET A 43 0.82 -11.42 1.75
CA MET A 43 1.42 -12.71 2.14
C MET A 43 1.68 -13.62 0.94
N ALA A 44 0.86 -13.54 -0.10
CA ALA A 44 1.04 -14.30 -1.33
C ALA A 44 2.29 -13.87 -2.08
N GLN A 45 2.48 -12.56 -2.26
CA GLN A 45 3.63 -12.00 -2.94
C GLN A 45 4.95 -12.39 -2.26
N SER A 46 4.99 -12.38 -0.94
CA SER A 46 6.22 -12.70 -0.21
C SER A 46 6.50 -14.21 -0.12
N SER A 47 5.63 -15.08 -0.65
CA SER A 47 5.71 -16.55 -0.50
C SER A 47 5.97 -17.00 0.95
N SER A 48 5.48 -16.25 1.94
CA SER A 48 5.90 -16.40 3.34
C SER A 48 4.83 -17.01 4.24
N PHE A 49 3.82 -17.68 3.68
CA PHE A 49 2.64 -18.14 4.43
C PHE A 49 2.97 -19.06 5.63
N ASP A 50 4.09 -19.76 5.60
CA ASP A 50 4.47 -20.82 6.53
C ASP A 50 5.92 -20.74 7.04
N THR A 51 6.69 -19.74 6.63
CA THR A 51 8.12 -19.68 6.98
C THR A 51 8.36 -19.22 8.41
N MET A 52 7.44 -18.43 9.00
CA MET A 52 7.53 -17.92 10.37
C MET A 52 6.17 -17.77 11.04
N LEU A 53 6.14 -17.95 12.37
CA LEU A 53 4.91 -17.89 13.20
C LEU A 53 4.11 -16.60 12.97
N HIS A 54 4.77 -15.45 12.86
CA HIS A 54 4.08 -14.17 12.71
C HIS A 54 3.31 -14.06 11.39
N TYR A 55 3.81 -14.66 10.29
CA TYR A 55 3.10 -14.72 9.01
C TYR A 55 1.86 -15.61 9.06
N SER A 56 1.95 -16.76 9.74
CA SER A 56 0.79 -17.63 9.95
C SER A 56 -0.27 -16.95 10.83
N LEU A 57 0.14 -16.25 11.89
CA LEU A 57 -0.79 -15.47 12.72
C LEU A 57 -1.48 -14.36 11.93
N LEU A 58 -0.73 -13.62 11.09
CA LEU A 58 -1.28 -12.59 10.22
C LEU A 58 -2.31 -13.17 9.22
N THR A 59 -1.99 -14.31 8.60
CA THR A 59 -2.89 -15.03 7.70
C THR A 59 -4.16 -15.48 8.40
N LEU A 60 -4.04 -16.08 9.60
CA LEU A 60 -5.18 -16.51 10.40
C LEU A 60 -6.07 -15.33 10.84
N ALA A 61 -5.47 -14.19 11.18
CA ALA A 61 -6.20 -12.98 11.52
C ALA A 61 -6.98 -12.43 10.31
N ALA A 62 -6.38 -12.40 9.12
CA ALA A 62 -7.06 -11.99 7.89
C ALA A 62 -8.25 -12.92 7.57
N ILE A 63 -8.03 -14.24 7.65
CA ILE A 63 -9.10 -15.25 7.47
C ILE A 63 -10.21 -15.04 8.51
N HIS A 64 -9.86 -14.82 9.78
CA HIS A 64 -10.84 -14.56 10.84
C HIS A 64 -11.70 -13.34 10.53
N VAL A 65 -11.11 -12.23 10.05
CA VAL A 65 -11.84 -11.02 9.66
C VAL A 65 -12.78 -11.30 8.49
N LEU A 66 -12.38 -12.10 7.49
CA LEU A 66 -13.28 -12.48 6.37
C LEU A 66 -14.52 -13.25 6.85
N PHE A 67 -14.38 -14.11 7.86
CA PHE A 67 -15.52 -14.84 8.44
C PHE A 67 -16.35 -14.00 9.42
N ARG A 68 -15.72 -13.05 10.11
CA ARG A 68 -16.35 -12.19 11.14
C ARG A 68 -16.05 -10.72 10.85
N PRO A 69 -16.50 -10.16 9.70
CA PRO A 69 -16.11 -8.81 9.28
C PRO A 69 -16.70 -7.68 10.13
N ALA A 70 -17.63 -8.01 11.03
CA ALA A 70 -18.18 -7.08 12.02
C ALA A 70 -17.36 -7.04 13.33
N SER A 71 -16.39 -7.93 13.50
CA SER A 71 -15.63 -8.06 14.74
C SER A 71 -14.58 -6.95 14.85
N VAL A 72 -14.84 -5.97 15.72
CA VAL A 72 -13.87 -4.91 16.04
C VAL A 72 -12.58 -5.51 16.57
N ALA A 73 -12.67 -6.43 17.54
CA ALA A 73 -11.49 -7.07 18.14
C ALA A 73 -10.67 -7.87 17.12
N GLY A 74 -11.34 -8.66 16.26
CA GLY A 74 -10.66 -9.42 15.20
C GLY A 74 -9.95 -8.51 14.20
N PHE A 75 -10.57 -7.37 13.86
CA PHE A 75 -9.96 -6.37 12.99
C PHE A 75 -8.76 -5.71 13.68
N VAL A 76 -8.85 -5.35 14.96
CA VAL A 76 -7.71 -4.78 15.72
C VAL A 76 -6.52 -5.74 15.75
N VAL A 77 -6.75 -7.04 15.96
CA VAL A 77 -5.68 -8.05 15.92
C VAL A 77 -5.00 -8.07 14.54
N LEU A 78 -5.78 -8.01 13.46
CA LEU A 78 -5.22 -7.90 12.10
C LEU A 78 -4.33 -6.66 11.94
N LEU A 79 -4.80 -5.48 12.37
CA LEU A 79 -4.04 -4.22 12.27
C LEU A 79 -2.72 -4.29 13.05
N LEU A 80 -2.75 -4.84 14.27
CA LEU A 80 -1.56 -4.97 15.11
C LEU A 80 -0.54 -5.95 14.51
N LEU A 81 -0.99 -7.05 13.92
CA LEU A 81 -0.10 -8.01 13.25
C LEU A 81 0.50 -7.44 11.96
N GLN A 82 -0.26 -6.63 11.20
CA GLN A 82 0.30 -5.90 10.06
C GLN A 82 1.37 -4.88 10.50
N LEU A 83 1.14 -4.14 11.59
CA LEU A 83 2.13 -3.21 12.15
C LEU A 83 3.38 -3.93 12.65
N HIS A 84 3.21 -5.11 13.26
CA HIS A 84 4.34 -5.95 13.65
C HIS A 84 5.16 -6.40 12.44
N ASP A 85 4.51 -6.85 11.36
CA ASP A 85 5.18 -7.22 10.11
C ASP A 85 5.97 -6.05 9.50
N VAL A 86 5.37 -4.84 9.48
CA VAL A 86 6.05 -3.62 9.06
C VAL A 86 7.31 -3.39 9.90
N PHE A 87 7.17 -3.39 11.22
CA PHE A 87 8.28 -3.12 12.14
C PHE A 87 9.41 -4.15 12.02
N TYR A 88 9.05 -5.41 11.80
CA TYR A 88 9.98 -6.50 11.56
C TYR A 88 10.81 -6.26 10.29
N LYS A 89 10.14 -5.89 9.18
CA LYS A 89 10.79 -5.67 7.87
C LYS A 89 11.58 -4.37 7.75
N LEU A 90 11.27 -3.35 8.55
CA LEU A 90 12.06 -2.10 8.54
C LEU A 90 13.57 -2.38 8.71
N PRO A 91 14.45 -1.70 7.96
CA PRO A 91 14.17 -0.61 7.02
C PRO A 91 13.87 -1.05 5.57
N VAL A 92 14.00 -2.34 5.26
CA VAL A 92 13.86 -2.88 3.89
C VAL A 92 12.42 -3.29 3.66
N ILE A 93 11.61 -2.35 3.17
CA ILE A 93 10.16 -2.50 3.06
C ILE A 93 9.60 -1.73 1.86
N SER A 94 8.54 -2.25 1.27
CA SER A 94 7.84 -1.62 0.18
C SER A 94 7.11 -0.34 0.60
N ASN A 95 6.98 0.61 -0.33
CA ASN A 95 6.23 1.85 -0.16
C ASN A 95 4.79 1.61 0.31
N HIS A 96 4.12 0.63 -0.29
CA HIS A 96 2.72 0.34 0.03
C HIS A 96 2.54 -0.20 1.45
N TRP A 97 3.52 -0.94 2.00
CA TRP A 97 3.41 -1.51 3.34
C TRP A 97 3.72 -0.47 4.43
N ILE A 98 4.59 0.50 4.15
CA ILE A 98 4.70 1.74 4.95
C ILE A 98 3.37 2.50 4.94
N PHE A 99 2.74 2.67 3.79
CA PHE A 99 1.45 3.34 3.71
C PHE A 99 0.35 2.58 4.49
N THR A 100 0.30 1.25 4.38
CA THR A 100 -0.55 0.39 5.22
C THR A 100 -0.32 0.65 6.72
N ALA A 101 0.93 0.84 7.14
CA ALA A 101 1.25 1.16 8.54
C ALA A 101 0.59 2.48 8.98
N PHE A 102 0.68 3.54 8.17
CA PHE A 102 0.03 4.82 8.47
C PHE A 102 -1.50 4.68 8.54
N VAL A 103 -2.11 3.99 7.56
CA VAL A 103 -3.55 3.73 7.57
C VAL A 103 -3.97 2.96 8.83
N ASN A 104 -3.21 1.93 9.22
CA ASN A 104 -3.47 1.15 10.42
C ASN A 104 -3.35 1.99 11.69
N LEU A 105 -2.32 2.83 11.79
CA LEU A 105 -2.13 3.75 12.91
C LEU A 105 -3.28 4.75 12.99
N THR A 106 -3.78 5.26 11.87
CA THR A 106 -4.95 6.14 11.80
C THR A 106 -6.23 5.44 12.26
N ILE A 107 -6.44 4.18 11.84
CA ILE A 107 -7.59 3.38 12.29
C ILE A 107 -7.52 3.12 13.81
N LEU A 108 -6.34 2.78 14.34
CA LEU A 108 -6.12 2.58 15.77
C LEU A 108 -6.21 3.89 16.56
N GLN A 109 -5.74 5.00 16.02
CA GLN A 109 -5.92 6.33 16.62
C GLN A 109 -7.41 6.65 16.78
N ALA A 110 -8.22 6.34 15.76
CA ALA A 110 -9.66 6.51 15.84
C ALA A 110 -10.32 5.61 16.90
N LEU A 111 -9.80 4.39 17.08
CA LEU A 111 -10.26 3.48 18.13
C LEU A 111 -9.98 4.08 19.51
N VAL A 112 -8.73 4.49 19.76
CA VAL A 112 -8.32 5.10 21.04
C VAL A 112 -9.13 6.36 21.31
N TYR A 113 -9.31 7.23 20.31
CA TYR A 113 -10.15 8.42 20.43
C TYR A 113 -11.57 8.09 20.88
N LEU A 114 -12.23 7.10 20.26
CA LEU A 114 -13.58 6.71 20.63
C LEU A 114 -13.65 6.06 22.03
N ILE A 115 -12.65 5.26 22.40
CA ILE A 115 -12.56 4.68 23.75
C ILE A 115 -12.47 5.80 24.79
N LEU A 116 -11.59 6.79 24.58
CA LEU A 116 -11.40 7.90 25.49
C LEU A 116 -12.63 8.81 25.56
N LYS A 117 -13.23 9.13 24.40
CA LYS A 117 -14.42 9.98 24.30
C LYS A 117 -15.64 9.34 24.97
N ASN A 118 -15.91 8.08 24.65
CA ASN A 118 -17.11 7.38 25.12
C ASN A 118 -16.89 6.67 26.47
N LYS A 119 -15.65 6.65 26.97
CA LYS A 119 -15.23 5.96 28.21
C LYS A 119 -15.66 4.49 28.24
N THR A 120 -15.57 3.81 27.09
CA THR A 120 -15.99 2.41 26.94
C THR A 120 -15.20 1.70 25.86
N PHE A 121 -14.96 0.41 26.07
CA PHE A 121 -14.38 -0.49 25.06
C PHE A 121 -15.45 -1.06 24.10
N LYS A 122 -16.74 -0.76 24.33
CA LYS A 122 -17.82 -1.14 23.41
C LYS A 122 -17.88 -0.13 22.26
N ILE A 123 -17.23 -0.49 21.15
CA ILE A 123 -17.11 0.39 19.98
C ILE A 123 -18.12 -0.01 18.91
N ASN A 124 -18.92 0.96 18.45
CA ASN A 124 -19.75 0.77 17.27
C ASN A 124 -18.87 0.85 16.01
N ALA A 125 -18.89 -0.21 15.21
CA ALA A 125 -18.03 -0.32 14.03
C ALA A 125 -18.34 0.74 12.95
N GLY A 126 -19.60 1.15 12.82
CA GLY A 126 -20.01 2.22 11.92
C GLY A 126 -19.46 3.58 12.36
N GLU A 127 -19.59 3.93 13.64
CA GLU A 127 -19.01 5.15 14.19
C GLU A 127 -17.47 5.17 14.06
N TRP A 128 -16.84 4.02 14.26
CA TRP A 128 -15.40 3.87 14.12
C TRP A 128 -14.94 4.14 12.69
N LEU A 129 -15.59 3.52 11.70
CA LEU A 129 -15.37 3.80 10.27
C LEU A 129 -15.50 5.29 9.95
N GLU A 130 -16.57 5.94 10.41
CA GLU A 130 -16.77 7.37 10.15
C GLU A 130 -15.70 8.27 10.78
N THR A 131 -15.04 7.79 11.83
CA THR A 131 -13.99 8.53 12.52
C THR A 131 -12.68 8.48 11.73
N PHE A 132 -12.25 7.30 11.27
CA PHE A 132 -10.97 7.19 10.53
C PHE A 132 -11.10 7.46 9.04
N ALA A 133 -12.24 7.16 8.40
CA ALA A 133 -12.33 7.19 6.95
C ALA A 133 -12.00 8.57 6.33
N PRO A 134 -12.45 9.72 6.87
CA PRO A 134 -12.04 11.02 6.34
C PRO A 134 -10.54 11.26 6.37
N VAL A 135 -9.86 10.74 7.39
CA VAL A 135 -8.41 10.89 7.60
C VAL A 135 -7.64 10.03 6.62
N VAL A 136 -8.01 8.75 6.49
CA VAL A 136 -7.42 7.83 5.51
C VAL A 136 -7.62 8.33 4.08
N ARG A 137 -8.75 8.97 3.77
CA ARG A 137 -8.97 9.62 2.46
C ARG A 137 -7.94 10.74 2.21
N ILE A 138 -7.61 11.54 3.22
CA ILE A 138 -6.57 12.57 3.11
C ILE A 138 -5.20 11.90 2.87
N GLU A 139 -4.87 10.85 3.60
CA GLU A 139 -3.62 10.08 3.40
C GLU A 139 -3.51 9.54 1.98
N VAL A 140 -4.59 9.01 1.41
CA VAL A 140 -4.62 8.55 0.01
C VAL A 140 -4.38 9.69 -0.97
N LEU A 141 -4.95 10.88 -0.72
CA LEU A 141 -4.71 12.05 -1.58
C LEU A 141 -3.26 12.53 -1.48
N ILE A 142 -2.65 12.50 -0.28
CA ILE A 142 -1.23 12.82 -0.09
C ILE A 142 -0.35 11.80 -0.81
N LEU A 143 -0.67 10.51 -0.70
CA LEU A 143 0.03 9.45 -1.42
C LEU A 143 0.00 9.73 -2.93
N TYR A 144 -1.19 9.98 -3.48
CA TYR A 144 -1.37 10.29 -4.90
C TYR A 144 -0.63 11.54 -5.35
N PHE A 145 -0.61 12.58 -4.51
CA PHE A 145 0.19 13.77 -4.76
C PHE A 145 1.66 13.39 -4.98
N TYR A 146 2.27 12.61 -4.09
CA TYR A 146 3.67 12.20 -4.21
C TYR A 146 3.92 11.24 -5.37
N VAL A 147 3.01 10.30 -5.62
CA VAL A 147 3.13 9.35 -6.75
C VAL A 147 3.22 10.09 -8.10
N VAL A 148 2.47 11.18 -8.26
CA VAL A 148 2.56 12.06 -9.43
C VAL A 148 3.78 12.97 -9.35
N PHE A 149 3.96 13.65 -8.21
CA PHE A 149 5.02 14.65 -8.02
C PHE A 149 6.39 14.06 -8.25
N HIS A 150 6.69 12.91 -7.66
CA HIS A 150 7.96 12.22 -7.86
C HIS A 150 8.23 11.85 -9.33
N LYS A 151 7.20 11.59 -10.14
CA LYS A 151 7.31 11.32 -11.58
C LYS A 151 7.52 12.56 -12.44
N LEU A 152 7.42 13.77 -11.88
CA LEU A 152 7.77 15.01 -12.58
C LEU A 152 9.28 15.22 -12.59
N ASN A 153 10.01 14.26 -13.17
CA ASN A 153 11.46 14.26 -13.30
C ASN A 153 11.87 13.84 -14.73
N SER A 154 13.08 14.21 -15.13
CA SER A 154 13.57 13.97 -16.50
C SER A 154 13.71 12.48 -16.86
N GLY A 155 14.01 11.61 -15.89
CA GLY A 155 14.13 10.17 -16.10
C GLY A 155 12.81 9.50 -16.45
N PHE A 156 11.71 9.90 -15.81
CA PHE A 156 10.40 9.30 -16.04
C PHE A 156 9.81 9.60 -17.44
N PHE A 157 10.19 10.73 -18.04
CA PHE A 157 9.77 11.12 -19.39
C PHE A 157 10.68 10.56 -20.50
N SER A 158 11.81 9.92 -20.15
CA SER A 158 12.70 9.28 -21.12
C SER A 158 12.15 7.92 -21.56
N THR A 159 12.04 7.68 -22.87
CA THR A 159 11.61 6.36 -23.39
C THR A 159 12.55 5.22 -23.02
N ASP A 160 13.83 5.54 -22.79
CA ASP A 160 14.88 4.52 -22.63
C ASP A 160 15.12 4.18 -21.16
N LEU A 161 14.79 5.11 -20.25
CA LEU A 161 15.05 4.96 -18.81
C LEU A 161 13.79 4.80 -17.98
N SER A 162 12.64 5.30 -18.47
CA SER A 162 11.42 5.37 -17.68
C SER A 162 11.01 4.00 -17.18
N CYS A 163 10.64 3.93 -15.90
CA CYS A 163 10.01 2.75 -15.35
C CYS A 163 8.72 2.37 -16.09
N ALA A 164 8.01 3.33 -16.69
CA ALA A 164 6.83 3.01 -17.50
C ALA A 164 7.22 2.18 -18.74
N SER A 165 8.28 2.58 -19.46
CA SER A 165 8.83 1.80 -20.58
C SER A 165 9.33 0.44 -20.13
N TYR A 166 10.09 0.41 -19.04
CA TYR A 166 10.65 -0.82 -18.47
C TYR A 166 9.54 -1.84 -18.15
N PHE A 167 8.46 -1.42 -17.52
CA PHE A 167 7.31 -2.28 -17.22
C PHE A 167 6.53 -2.71 -18.46
N MET A 168 6.44 -1.85 -19.49
CA MET A 168 5.82 -2.24 -20.77
C MET A 168 6.63 -3.33 -21.48
N TYR A 169 7.96 -3.20 -21.52
CA TYR A 169 8.82 -4.26 -22.06
C TYR A 169 8.67 -5.56 -21.27
N ALA A 170 8.69 -5.48 -19.94
CA ALA A 170 8.50 -6.65 -19.09
C ALA A 170 7.15 -7.34 -19.32
N GLN A 171 6.08 -6.59 -19.59
CA GLN A 171 4.75 -7.12 -19.89
C GLN A 171 4.72 -7.93 -21.20
N VAL A 172 5.51 -7.50 -22.19
CA VAL A 172 5.58 -8.10 -23.52
C VAL A 172 6.59 -9.26 -23.57
N GLY A 173 7.49 -9.35 -22.59
CA GLY A 173 8.45 -10.45 -22.41
C GLY A 173 9.43 -10.58 -23.57
N ASP A 174 9.98 -11.78 -23.78
CA ASP A 174 10.89 -12.12 -24.89
C ASP A 174 10.20 -12.19 -26.27
N SER A 175 9.01 -11.62 -26.42
CA SER A 175 8.33 -11.64 -27.70
C SER A 175 9.04 -10.71 -28.70
N THR A 176 9.01 -11.06 -29.98
CA THR A 176 9.57 -10.25 -31.09
C THR A 176 8.82 -8.95 -31.34
N VAL A 177 7.93 -8.54 -30.42
CA VAL A 177 7.08 -7.37 -30.54
C VAL A 177 7.88 -6.12 -30.22
N VAL A 178 8.25 -5.38 -31.25
CA VAL A 178 8.86 -4.06 -31.10
C VAL A 178 7.79 -3.07 -30.66
N ILE A 179 7.95 -2.50 -29.47
CA ILE A 179 7.09 -1.42 -28.97
C ILE A 179 7.58 -0.09 -29.56
N PRO A 180 6.77 0.62 -30.36
CA PRO A 180 7.18 1.91 -30.91
C PRO A 180 7.44 2.95 -29.80
N PRO A 181 8.42 3.86 -29.96
CA PRO A 181 8.72 4.91 -28.96
C PRO A 181 7.52 5.77 -28.57
N VAL A 182 6.58 5.97 -29.50
CA VAL A 182 5.31 6.67 -29.25
C VAL A 182 4.47 5.96 -28.19
N LEU A 183 4.37 4.62 -28.24
CA LEU A 183 3.62 3.86 -27.24
C LEU A 183 4.30 3.89 -25.87
N LEU A 184 5.63 3.84 -25.82
CA LEU A 184 6.40 3.98 -24.57
C LEU A 184 6.16 5.35 -23.91
N SER A 185 6.23 6.41 -24.73
CA SER A 185 5.93 7.77 -24.28
C SER A 185 4.48 7.86 -23.76
N LEU A 186 3.52 7.31 -24.50
CA LEU A 186 2.12 7.25 -24.06
C LEU A 186 1.95 6.46 -22.77
N GLY A 187 2.77 5.45 -22.51
CA GLY A 187 2.81 4.73 -21.23
C GLY A 187 3.19 5.64 -20.06
N ALA A 188 4.25 6.45 -20.22
CA ALA A 188 4.68 7.42 -19.21
C ALA A 188 3.62 8.52 -18.98
N TYR A 189 3.17 9.19 -20.05
CA TYR A 189 2.14 10.24 -19.96
C TYR A 189 0.80 9.71 -19.46
N GLY A 190 0.40 8.51 -19.91
CA GLY A 190 -0.82 7.85 -19.48
C GLY A 190 -0.81 7.53 -17.99
N THR A 191 0.31 7.03 -17.47
CA THR A 191 0.50 6.79 -16.03
C THR A 191 0.28 8.07 -15.23
N ILE A 192 1.00 9.16 -15.56
CA ILE A 192 0.83 10.46 -14.88
C ILE A 192 -0.61 10.97 -15.01
N PHE A 193 -1.21 10.86 -16.20
CA PHE A 193 -2.58 11.30 -16.43
C PHE A 193 -3.57 10.58 -15.50
N PHE A 194 -3.53 9.24 -15.43
CA PHE A 194 -4.45 8.50 -14.56
C PHE A 194 -4.14 8.72 -13.08
N GLU A 195 -2.87 8.76 -12.68
CA GLU A 195 -2.46 9.02 -11.31
C GLU A 195 -2.84 10.44 -10.85
N ALA A 196 -2.91 11.44 -11.74
CA ALA A 196 -3.41 12.77 -11.42
C ALA A 196 -4.95 12.87 -11.50
N LEU A 197 -5.57 12.17 -12.46
CA LEU A 197 -7.02 12.20 -12.68
C LEU A 197 -7.78 11.54 -11.52
N ILE A 198 -7.32 10.39 -11.04
CA ILE A 198 -7.97 9.66 -9.95
C ILE A 198 -8.19 10.54 -8.71
N PRO A 199 -7.17 11.12 -8.06
CA PRO A 199 -7.35 11.94 -6.86
C PRO A 199 -8.23 13.17 -7.13
N LEU A 200 -8.11 13.79 -8.31
CA LEU A 200 -8.97 14.90 -8.71
C LEU A 200 -10.45 14.48 -8.73
N LEU A 201 -10.76 13.36 -9.35
CA LEU A 201 -12.13 12.82 -9.39
C LEU A 201 -12.62 12.45 -7.98
N LEU A 202 -11.76 11.92 -7.11
CA LEU A 202 -12.09 11.52 -5.73
C LEU A 202 -12.46 12.71 -4.83
N CYS A 203 -11.84 13.87 -5.05
CA CYS A 203 -12.10 15.10 -4.29
C CYS A 203 -13.55 15.58 -4.47
N PHE A 204 -14.08 15.58 -5.70
CA PHE A 204 -15.41 16.12 -5.96
C PHE A 204 -16.51 15.08 -5.81
N ARG A 205 -17.57 15.45 -5.08
CA ARG A 205 -18.70 14.56 -4.77
C ARG A 205 -19.36 13.95 -6.01
N VAL A 206 -19.47 14.71 -7.10
CA VAL A 206 -20.16 14.29 -8.33
C VAL A 206 -19.35 13.24 -9.09
N THR A 207 -18.03 13.39 -9.12
CA THR A 207 -17.12 12.54 -9.88
C THR A 207 -16.52 11.40 -9.04
N ARG A 208 -16.71 11.39 -7.73
CA ARG A 208 -16.01 10.46 -6.83
C ARG A 208 -16.15 8.99 -7.18
N ASN A 209 -17.36 8.53 -7.48
CA ASN A 209 -17.55 7.13 -7.86
C ASN A 209 -16.87 6.80 -9.19
N TRP A 210 -16.77 7.78 -10.10
CA TRP A 210 -15.96 7.65 -11.31
C TRP A 210 -14.47 7.59 -10.97
N GLY A 211 -13.99 8.41 -10.03
CA GLY A 211 -12.62 8.31 -9.52
C GLY A 211 -12.30 6.93 -8.93
N VAL A 212 -13.23 6.37 -8.14
CA VAL A 212 -13.10 4.99 -7.64
C VAL A 212 -13.10 3.99 -8.79
N LEU A 213 -14.01 4.09 -9.75
CA LEU A 213 -14.07 3.15 -10.88
C LEU A 213 -12.81 3.20 -11.74
N VAL A 214 -12.37 4.39 -12.14
CA VAL A 214 -11.13 4.60 -12.91
C VAL A 214 -9.95 4.05 -12.13
N GLY A 215 -9.87 4.32 -10.83
CA GLY A 215 -8.84 3.75 -9.97
C GLY A 215 -8.88 2.23 -9.90
N LEU A 216 -10.05 1.60 -9.73
CA LEU A 216 -10.19 0.15 -9.70
C LEU A 216 -9.77 -0.49 -11.04
N LEU A 217 -10.11 0.13 -12.17
CA LEU A 217 -9.71 -0.36 -13.49
C LEU A 217 -8.20 -0.20 -13.71
N PHE A 218 -7.63 0.97 -13.39
CA PHE A 218 -6.20 1.25 -13.51
C PHE A 218 -5.37 0.28 -12.68
N HIS A 219 -5.66 0.15 -11.38
CA HIS A 219 -4.96 -0.78 -10.50
C HIS A 219 -5.28 -2.24 -10.83
N GLY A 220 -6.51 -2.53 -11.29
CA GLY A 220 -6.90 -3.83 -11.83
C GLY A 220 -5.98 -4.31 -12.95
N MET A 221 -5.65 -3.41 -13.88
CA MET A 221 -4.71 -3.67 -14.98
C MET A 221 -3.26 -3.73 -14.50
N LEU A 222 -2.83 -2.78 -13.65
CA LEU A 222 -1.45 -2.75 -13.14
C LEU A 222 -1.07 -4.03 -12.39
N GLY A 223 -2.01 -4.64 -11.66
CA GLY A 223 -1.76 -5.89 -10.94
C GLY A 223 -1.35 -7.09 -11.83
N PHE A 224 -1.46 -6.99 -13.15
CA PHE A 224 -0.96 -8.00 -14.11
C PHE A 224 0.48 -7.79 -14.56
N ASN A 225 1.16 -6.74 -14.09
CA ASN A 225 2.56 -6.59 -14.42
C ASN A 225 3.39 -7.71 -13.78
N PRO A 226 4.27 -8.38 -14.56
CA PRO A 226 5.06 -9.49 -14.06
C PRO A 226 6.11 -9.08 -13.03
N LEU A 227 6.46 -7.79 -12.98
CA LEU A 227 7.46 -7.27 -12.06
C LEU A 227 6.81 -6.74 -10.79
N ASN A 228 7.55 -6.88 -9.68
CA ASN A 228 7.25 -6.27 -8.39
C ASN A 228 5.91 -6.63 -7.73
N GLY A 229 5.12 -7.54 -8.30
CA GLY A 229 3.93 -8.10 -7.66
C GLY A 229 2.82 -7.09 -7.39
N PHE A 230 2.58 -6.14 -8.30
CA PHE A 230 1.66 -4.99 -8.10
C PHE A 230 0.24 -5.32 -7.64
N TYR A 231 -0.20 -6.58 -7.72
CA TYR A 231 -1.46 -7.00 -7.11
C TYR A 231 -1.50 -6.79 -5.59
N ASP A 232 -0.35 -6.83 -4.89
CA ASP A 232 -0.28 -6.55 -3.45
C ASP A 232 -0.68 -5.10 -3.13
N PHE A 233 -0.06 -4.14 -3.81
CA PHE A 233 -0.36 -2.72 -3.74
C PHE A 233 -1.78 -2.42 -4.24
N SER A 234 -2.15 -3.00 -5.38
CA SER A 234 -3.46 -2.78 -6.01
C SER A 234 -4.59 -3.28 -5.11
N SER A 235 -4.41 -4.40 -4.41
CA SER A 235 -5.40 -4.92 -3.46
C SER A 235 -5.60 -4.01 -2.24
N MET A 236 -4.52 -3.40 -1.72
CA MET A 236 -4.58 -2.38 -0.66
C MET A 236 -5.30 -1.12 -1.16
N ILE A 237 -4.99 -0.67 -2.38
CA ILE A 237 -5.65 0.48 -3.01
C ILE A 237 -7.15 0.24 -3.22
N PHE A 238 -7.55 -0.97 -3.65
CA PHE A 238 -8.96 -1.35 -3.77
C PHE A 238 -9.71 -1.18 -2.45
N ALA A 239 -9.08 -1.56 -1.32
CA ALA A 239 -9.68 -1.43 0.00
C ALA A 239 -9.86 0.04 0.42
N VAL A 240 -8.84 0.88 0.29
CA VAL A 240 -8.95 2.31 0.66
C VAL A 240 -9.84 3.11 -0.28
N TYR A 241 -9.92 2.76 -1.57
CA TYR A 241 -10.89 3.37 -2.49
C TYR A 241 -12.34 3.13 -2.08
N PHE A 242 -12.62 1.99 -1.46
CA PHE A 242 -13.96 1.74 -0.98
C PHE A 242 -14.37 2.74 0.11
N LEU A 243 -13.44 3.39 0.81
CA LEU A 243 -13.76 4.50 1.71
C LEU A 243 -14.29 5.72 0.96
N PHE A 244 -13.97 5.91 -0.31
CA PHE A 244 -14.52 6.98 -1.15
C PHE A 244 -15.86 6.61 -1.80
N ALA A 245 -16.24 5.33 -1.81
CA ALA A 245 -17.47 4.88 -2.46
C ALA A 245 -18.71 5.56 -1.86
N GLY A 246 -19.61 6.01 -2.73
CA GLY A 246 -20.86 6.63 -2.30
C GLY A 246 -21.77 5.66 -1.52
N PRO A 247 -22.64 6.13 -0.60
CA PRO A 247 -23.52 5.27 0.20
C PRO A 247 -24.44 4.37 -0.63
N GLN A 248 -24.81 4.80 -1.85
CA GLN A 248 -25.58 3.99 -2.79
C GLN A 248 -24.84 2.71 -3.17
N VAL A 249 -23.51 2.76 -3.30
CA VAL A 249 -22.71 1.61 -3.69
C VAL A 249 -22.72 0.56 -2.57
N VAL A 250 -22.51 1.00 -1.34
CA VAL A 250 -22.48 0.10 -0.18
C VAL A 250 -23.85 -0.56 0.04
N ARG A 251 -24.94 0.21 -0.07
CA ARG A 251 -26.31 -0.27 0.17
C ARG A 251 -26.80 -1.35 -0.78
N ASN A 252 -26.31 -1.35 -2.01
CA ASN A 252 -26.80 -2.28 -3.03
C ASN A 252 -26.07 -3.63 -2.96
N ILE A 253 -24.88 -3.70 -2.34
CA ILE A 253 -24.11 -4.94 -2.20
C ILE A 253 -24.92 -6.08 -1.54
N PRO A 254 -25.60 -5.89 -0.39
CA PRO A 254 -26.41 -6.96 0.21
C PRO A 254 -27.57 -7.41 -0.68
N LYS A 255 -28.19 -6.50 -1.42
CA LYS A 255 -29.30 -6.84 -2.33
C LYS A 255 -28.80 -7.72 -3.46
N MET A 256 -27.65 -7.39 -4.03
CA MET A 256 -27.01 -8.19 -5.07
C MET A 256 -26.62 -9.57 -4.52
N TRP A 257 -26.04 -9.63 -3.33
CA TRP A 257 -25.70 -10.89 -2.67
C TRP A 257 -26.94 -11.75 -2.37
N ALA A 258 -28.04 -11.12 -1.93
CA ALA A 258 -29.31 -11.81 -1.70
C ALA A 258 -29.89 -12.39 -3.00
N ARG A 259 -29.82 -11.67 -4.13
CA ARG A 259 -30.23 -12.21 -5.46
C ARG A 259 -29.38 -13.39 -5.90
N VAL A 260 -28.07 -13.36 -5.62
CA VAL A 260 -27.16 -14.47 -5.90
C VAL A 260 -27.51 -15.69 -5.04
N LYS A 261 -27.71 -15.51 -3.73
CA LYS A 261 -28.16 -16.56 -2.80
C LYS A 261 -29.55 -17.12 -3.13
N ALA A 262 -30.45 -16.30 -3.67
CA ALA A 262 -31.80 -16.72 -4.06
C ALA A 262 -31.79 -17.68 -5.27
N LYS A 263 -30.68 -17.82 -6.00
CA LYS A 263 -30.54 -18.87 -7.01
C LYS A 263 -30.52 -20.25 -6.32
N LYS A 264 -31.37 -21.17 -6.81
CA LYS A 264 -31.69 -22.49 -6.24
C LYS A 264 -30.48 -23.39 -5.87
N TYR A 265 -29.32 -23.16 -6.51
CA TYR A 265 -28.08 -23.89 -6.23
C TYR A 265 -27.28 -23.35 -5.05
N LEU A 266 -27.32 -22.03 -4.79
CA LEU A 266 -26.59 -21.38 -3.69
C LEU A 266 -27.44 -21.24 -2.42
N SER A 267 -28.77 -21.33 -2.53
CA SER A 267 -29.69 -21.30 -1.38
C SER A 267 -29.50 -22.49 -0.43
N LYS A 268 -28.89 -23.58 -0.90
CA LYS A 268 -28.48 -24.72 -0.05
C LYS A 268 -27.23 -24.44 0.79
N ILE A 269 -26.46 -23.39 0.47
CA ILE A 269 -25.24 -23.02 1.19
C ILE A 269 -25.61 -22.04 2.31
N ASN A 270 -25.92 -22.60 3.49
CA ASN A 270 -26.31 -21.81 4.65
C ASN A 270 -25.06 -21.30 5.41
N PHE A 271 -24.60 -20.09 5.06
CA PHE A 271 -23.47 -19.39 5.72
C PHE A 271 -23.78 -18.94 7.17
N ASN A 272 -25.03 -19.02 7.63
CA ASN A 272 -25.43 -18.54 8.96
C ASN A 272 -25.09 -19.51 10.10
N VAL A 273 -24.53 -20.69 9.82
CA VAL A 273 -24.10 -21.63 10.86
C VAL A 273 -22.59 -21.69 10.86
N PHE A 274 -21.98 -20.80 11.67
CA PHE A 274 -20.56 -20.87 11.99
C PHE A 274 -20.34 -22.16 12.81
N SER A 275 -19.77 -23.17 12.18
CA SER A 275 -19.32 -24.39 12.84
C SER A 275 -17.81 -24.49 12.68
N TYR A 276 -17.09 -24.72 13.78
CA TYR A 276 -15.65 -24.96 13.77
C TYR A 276 -15.27 -26.10 12.81
N LYS A 277 -16.18 -27.06 12.56
CA LYS A 277 -16.00 -28.15 11.58
C LYS A 277 -16.04 -27.66 10.12
N ARG A 278 -16.91 -26.69 9.81
CA ARG A 278 -16.97 -26.08 8.47
C ARG A 278 -15.82 -25.11 8.24
N LEU A 279 -15.40 -24.38 9.28
CA LEU A 279 -14.19 -23.57 9.25
C LEU A 279 -12.98 -24.46 9.01
N PHE A 280 -12.83 -25.54 9.76
CA PHE A 280 -11.77 -26.52 9.56
C PHE A 280 -11.82 -27.13 8.17
N ALA A 281 -13.00 -27.51 7.65
CA ALA A 281 -13.12 -28.04 6.29
C ALA A 281 -12.80 -27.01 5.20
N VAL A 282 -13.24 -25.75 5.32
CA VAL A 282 -12.92 -24.69 4.36
C VAL A 282 -11.45 -24.33 4.44
N VAL A 283 -10.87 -24.22 5.64
CA VAL A 283 -9.44 -23.99 5.83
C VAL A 283 -8.63 -25.18 5.31
N PHE A 284 -9.04 -26.42 5.56
CA PHE A 284 -8.36 -27.62 5.08
C PHE A 284 -8.43 -27.75 3.56
N VAL A 285 -9.58 -27.45 2.94
CA VAL A 285 -9.72 -27.41 1.48
C VAL A 285 -8.96 -26.24 0.88
N ALA A 286 -8.98 -25.06 1.52
CA ALA A 286 -8.21 -23.91 1.06
C ALA A 286 -6.71 -24.16 1.19
N VAL A 287 -6.24 -24.70 2.31
CA VAL A 287 -4.84 -25.09 2.54
C VAL A 287 -4.43 -26.22 1.60
N GLY A 288 -5.28 -27.22 1.40
CA GLY A 288 -5.05 -28.30 0.44
C GLY A 288 -5.00 -27.79 -1.00
N ALA A 289 -5.90 -26.87 -1.39
CA ALA A 289 -5.87 -26.22 -2.69
C ALA A 289 -4.62 -25.36 -2.83
N LEU A 290 -4.25 -24.57 -1.82
CA LEU A 290 -3.03 -23.76 -1.78
C LEU A 290 -1.77 -24.62 -1.84
N LEU A 291 -1.75 -25.80 -1.22
CA LEU A 291 -0.65 -26.77 -1.29
C LEU A 291 -0.54 -27.42 -2.68
N VAL A 292 -1.66 -27.82 -3.27
CA VAL A 292 -1.70 -28.34 -4.65
C VAL A 292 -1.29 -27.25 -5.63
N LEU A 293 -1.77 -26.03 -5.43
CA LEU A 293 -1.34 -24.85 -6.18
C LEU A 293 0.14 -24.58 -5.98
N ASN A 294 0.69 -24.66 -4.77
CA ASN A 294 2.12 -24.49 -4.47
C ASN A 294 3.01 -25.59 -5.10
N LEU A 295 2.47 -26.80 -5.24
CA LEU A 295 3.14 -27.88 -5.97
C LEU A 295 3.10 -27.65 -7.48
N LEU A 296 2.01 -27.10 -8.01
CA LEU A 296 1.86 -26.74 -9.42
C LEU A 296 2.59 -25.43 -9.79
N THR A 297 2.74 -24.48 -8.87
CA THR A 297 3.44 -23.19 -9.04
C THR A 297 4.92 -23.38 -9.31
N LYS A 298 5.55 -24.40 -8.70
CA LYS A 298 6.95 -24.78 -8.98
C LYS A 298 7.17 -25.16 -10.45
N LEU A 299 6.10 -25.46 -11.20
CA LEU A 299 6.11 -25.67 -12.65
C LEU A 299 5.61 -24.47 -13.49
N MET A 300 4.89 -23.49 -12.93
CA MET A 300 4.05 -22.54 -13.71
C MET A 300 4.30 -21.03 -13.44
N LEU A 301 5.41 -20.63 -12.80
CA LEU A 301 5.87 -19.22 -12.72
C LEU A 301 4.76 -18.20 -12.35
N ASN A 302 4.13 -18.35 -11.18
CA ASN A 302 3.15 -17.40 -10.60
C ASN A 302 1.80 -17.24 -11.33
N PHE A 303 1.44 -18.11 -12.28
CA PHE A 303 0.20 -18.01 -13.08
C PHE A 303 -1.09 -17.99 -12.23
N GLU A 304 -1.11 -18.77 -11.16
CA GLU A 304 -2.23 -18.89 -10.25
C GLU A 304 -2.54 -17.59 -9.48
N LEU A 305 -1.52 -16.81 -9.10
CA LEU A 305 -1.74 -15.53 -8.44
C LEU A 305 -2.44 -14.53 -9.38
N TYR A 306 -2.11 -14.55 -10.68
CA TYR A 306 -2.84 -13.77 -11.68
C TYR A 306 -4.29 -14.26 -11.85
N PHE A 307 -4.54 -15.56 -11.75
CA PHE A 307 -5.91 -16.09 -11.79
C PHE A 307 -6.73 -15.61 -10.60
N PHE A 308 -6.18 -15.68 -9.38
CA PHE A 308 -6.85 -15.16 -8.18
C PHE A 308 -7.04 -13.64 -8.25
N TRP A 309 -6.03 -12.90 -8.71
CA TRP A 309 -6.11 -11.46 -8.93
C TRP A 309 -7.20 -11.11 -9.96
N MET A 310 -7.26 -11.80 -11.09
CA MET A 310 -8.30 -11.62 -12.11
C MET A 310 -9.69 -11.86 -11.52
N GLY A 311 -9.88 -12.97 -10.82
CA GLY A 311 -11.16 -13.29 -10.18
C GLY A 311 -11.57 -12.25 -9.15
N TYR A 312 -10.66 -11.87 -8.25
CA TYR A 312 -10.89 -10.86 -7.23
C TYR A 312 -11.21 -9.49 -7.82
N SER A 313 -10.37 -9.00 -8.73
CA SER A 313 -10.49 -7.67 -9.33
C SER A 313 -11.77 -7.57 -10.16
N LEU A 314 -12.08 -8.58 -10.99
CA LEU A 314 -13.30 -8.64 -11.77
C LEU A 314 -14.55 -8.62 -10.88
N VAL A 315 -14.55 -9.40 -9.79
CA VAL A 315 -15.68 -9.42 -8.85
C VAL A 315 -15.87 -8.04 -8.23
N VAL A 316 -14.81 -7.40 -7.71
CA VAL A 316 -14.91 -6.07 -7.09
C VAL A 316 -15.40 -5.03 -8.11
N VAL A 317 -14.83 -5.00 -9.31
CA VAL A 317 -15.20 -4.05 -10.37
C VAL A 317 -16.65 -4.26 -10.83
N VAL A 318 -17.06 -5.50 -11.12
CA VAL A 318 -18.43 -5.80 -11.55
C VAL A 318 -19.44 -5.48 -10.45
N LEU A 319 -19.12 -5.79 -9.19
CA LEU A 319 -19.98 -5.44 -8.07
C LEU A 319 -20.10 -3.92 -7.94
N PHE A 320 -19.00 -3.18 -8.07
CA PHE A 320 -19.00 -1.72 -8.01
C PHE A 320 -19.84 -1.10 -9.14
N ILE A 321 -19.61 -1.50 -10.40
CA ILE A 321 -20.33 -1.00 -11.58
C ILE A 321 -21.83 -1.26 -11.43
N ARG A 322 -22.24 -2.50 -11.16
CA ARG A 322 -23.67 -2.84 -10.99
C ARG A 322 -24.30 -2.06 -9.85
N SER A 323 -23.58 -1.93 -8.74
CA SER A 323 -24.04 -1.18 -7.59
C SER A 323 -24.24 0.32 -7.88
N MET A 324 -23.35 0.89 -8.71
CA MET A 324 -23.46 2.25 -9.21
C MET A 324 -24.66 2.42 -10.16
N LEU A 325 -24.87 1.50 -11.10
CA LEU A 325 -25.96 1.55 -12.09
C LEU A 325 -27.35 1.34 -11.48
N GLU A 326 -27.49 0.46 -10.48
CA GLU A 326 -28.77 0.21 -9.79
C GLU A 326 -29.16 1.35 -8.82
N GLY A 327 -28.21 2.23 -8.46
CA GLY A 327 -28.41 3.27 -7.48
C GLY A 327 -29.01 4.55 -8.06
N LYS A 328 -30.34 4.75 -7.93
CA LYS A 328 -30.90 6.09 -8.10
C LYS A 328 -30.37 7.01 -6.97
N PRO A 329 -29.76 8.18 -7.27
CA PRO A 329 -29.36 9.12 -6.25
C PRO A 329 -30.63 9.70 -5.59
N LYS A 330 -31.03 9.14 -4.44
CA LYS A 330 -32.12 9.73 -3.66
C LYS A 330 -31.66 11.09 -3.11
N LYS A 331 -32.39 12.16 -3.42
CA LYS A 331 -32.17 13.54 -2.93
C LYS A 331 -32.09 13.67 -1.39
N LEU A 332 -32.56 12.66 -0.65
CA LEU A 332 -32.73 12.71 0.81
C LEU A 332 -31.48 12.41 1.66
N TYR A 333 -30.32 12.13 1.08
CA TYR A 333 -29.11 11.91 1.87
C TYR A 333 -28.28 13.20 2.01
N GLN A 334 -28.62 13.93 3.08
CA GLN A 334 -27.78 14.97 3.67
C GLN A 334 -26.36 14.44 3.89
N SER A 335 -25.41 15.29 3.53
CA SER A 335 -23.98 15.07 3.37
C SER A 335 -23.32 14.20 4.42
N PHE A 336 -22.70 13.10 3.99
CA PHE A 336 -21.42 12.73 4.60
C PHE A 336 -20.40 13.75 4.10
N CYS A 337 -20.04 14.70 4.95
CA CYS A 337 -18.89 15.54 4.70
C CYS A 337 -17.65 14.64 4.65
N THR A 338 -17.25 14.30 3.42
CA THR A 338 -16.35 13.17 3.13
C THR A 338 -14.94 13.38 3.69
N PHE A 339 -14.58 14.64 3.93
CA PHE A 339 -13.30 15.05 4.48
C PHE A 339 -13.45 15.76 5.83
N THR A 340 -14.61 15.68 6.50
CA THR A 340 -14.76 16.29 7.83
C THR A 340 -14.08 15.44 8.88
N VAL A 341 -12.95 15.93 9.35
CA VAL A 341 -12.17 15.36 10.43
C VAL A 341 -12.82 15.75 11.76
N ARG A 342 -13.03 14.76 12.65
CA ARG A 342 -13.75 14.96 13.93
C ARG A 342 -12.93 15.75 14.97
N HIS A 343 -11.60 15.68 14.91
CA HIS A 343 -10.71 16.29 15.89
C HIS A 343 -9.34 16.60 15.26
N TRP A 344 -8.70 17.71 15.64
CA TRP A 344 -7.44 18.16 15.04
C TRP A 344 -6.29 17.16 15.19
N ALA A 345 -6.26 16.37 16.27
CA ALA A 345 -5.23 15.36 16.51
C ALA A 345 -5.12 14.30 15.39
N PHE A 346 -6.18 14.13 14.58
CA PHE A 346 -6.16 13.24 13.42
C PHE A 346 -5.34 13.78 12.24
N PHE A 347 -4.85 15.02 12.28
CA PHE A 347 -3.91 15.52 11.27
C PHE A 347 -2.47 15.06 11.50
N LEU A 348 -2.16 14.45 12.66
CA LEU A 348 -0.82 13.95 12.95
C LEU A 348 -0.36 12.91 11.92
N LEU A 349 -1.17 11.88 11.65
CA LEU A 349 -0.78 10.79 10.76
C LEU A 349 -0.70 11.24 9.28
N PRO A 350 -1.68 11.99 8.73
CA PRO A 350 -1.53 12.62 7.41
C PRO A 350 -0.29 13.51 7.30
N ALA A 351 0.07 14.27 8.34
CA ALA A 351 1.29 15.07 8.32
C ALA A 351 2.54 14.19 8.26
N LEU A 352 2.58 13.07 8.97
CA LEU A 352 3.69 12.11 8.88
C LEU A 352 3.76 11.42 7.52
N VAL A 353 2.62 11.08 6.90
CA VAL A 353 2.56 10.59 5.51
C VAL A 353 3.13 11.64 4.56
N PHE A 354 2.76 12.91 4.76
CA PHE A 354 3.28 14.01 3.94
C PHE A 354 4.81 14.17 4.09
N LEU A 355 5.32 14.14 5.32
CA LEU A 355 6.76 14.24 5.61
C LEU A 355 7.54 13.04 5.07
N ASN A 356 6.95 11.83 5.08
CA ASN A 356 7.56 10.64 4.47
C ASN A 356 7.78 10.82 2.97
N GLY A 357 6.79 11.37 2.26
CA GLY A 357 6.91 11.71 0.83
C GLY A 357 7.88 12.86 0.56
N LEU A 358 7.97 13.82 1.49
CA LEU A 358 8.88 14.96 1.35
C LEU A 358 10.36 14.58 1.56
N SER A 359 10.63 13.42 2.16
CA SER A 359 11.97 13.03 2.63
C SER A 359 13.09 13.13 1.58
N PRO A 360 12.93 12.69 0.32
CA PRO A 360 14.00 12.79 -0.69
C PRO A 360 14.42 14.25 -0.94
N TYR A 361 13.45 15.16 -0.94
CA TYR A 361 13.66 16.58 -1.20
C TYR A 361 14.27 17.33 -0.03
N LEU A 362 14.18 16.78 1.19
CA LEU A 362 14.83 17.36 2.37
C LEU A 362 16.28 16.91 2.51
N GLY A 363 16.76 15.97 1.69
CA GLY A 363 18.06 15.33 1.89
C GLY A 363 18.02 14.22 2.93
N LEU A 364 16.84 13.64 3.18
CA LEU A 364 16.64 12.49 4.08
C LEU A 364 16.60 11.18 3.27
N LYS A 365 15.92 10.14 3.77
CA LYS A 365 15.79 8.85 3.10
C LYS A 365 15.22 8.98 1.68
N THR A 366 15.66 8.10 0.79
CA THR A 366 15.13 8.01 -0.59
C THR A 366 14.32 6.75 -0.83
N GLU A 367 14.58 5.68 -0.09
CA GLU A 367 13.80 4.44 -0.14
C GLU A 367 12.57 4.52 0.78
N SER A 368 11.50 3.83 0.39
CA SER A 368 10.20 3.85 1.10
C SER A 368 9.62 5.27 1.32
N SER A 369 9.87 6.18 0.38
CA SER A 369 9.46 7.60 0.37
C SER A 369 8.27 7.90 -0.54
N PHE A 370 7.52 6.87 -0.96
CA PHE A 370 6.47 6.93 -1.98
C PHE A 370 6.94 7.27 -3.40
N ALA A 371 8.25 7.19 -3.67
CA ALA A 371 8.82 7.38 -5.00
C ALA A 371 8.36 6.34 -6.06
N MET A 372 7.71 5.24 -5.67
CA MET A 372 6.94 4.29 -6.52
C MET A 372 7.29 4.27 -8.02
N PHE A 373 8.46 3.73 -8.35
CA PHE A 373 8.91 3.54 -9.73
C PHE A 373 8.91 4.83 -10.56
N SER A 374 9.38 5.93 -9.97
CA SER A 374 9.38 7.24 -10.61
C SER A 374 10.67 7.59 -11.33
N ASN A 375 11.76 6.81 -11.20
CA ASN A 375 13.10 7.24 -11.61
C ASN A 375 13.63 8.47 -10.85
N LEU A 376 12.96 8.94 -9.79
CA LEU A 376 13.38 10.11 -9.03
C LEU A 376 14.76 9.88 -8.42
N ARG A 377 15.73 10.75 -8.71
CA ARG A 377 17.04 10.82 -8.07
C ARG A 377 17.18 12.17 -7.37
N THR A 378 17.62 12.14 -6.13
CA THR A 378 17.95 13.33 -5.31
C THR A 378 19.33 13.21 -4.64
N GLU A 379 20.00 12.08 -4.81
CA GLU A 379 21.24 11.75 -4.13
C GLU A 379 22.50 12.33 -4.80
N GLY A 380 23.56 12.55 -4.01
CA GLY A 380 24.86 13.01 -4.48
C GLY A 380 24.88 14.47 -4.94
N GLY A 381 24.06 15.33 -4.32
CA GLY A 381 23.96 16.75 -4.69
C GLY A 381 23.30 17.00 -6.05
N VAL A 382 22.65 15.99 -6.64
CA VAL A 382 21.96 16.08 -7.93
C VAL A 382 20.48 15.77 -7.74
N SER A 383 19.62 16.54 -8.39
CA SER A 383 18.19 16.25 -8.48
C SER A 383 17.78 16.21 -9.95
N ASN A 384 17.13 15.13 -10.37
CA ASN A 384 16.53 15.04 -11.71
C ASN A 384 15.08 15.55 -11.75
N HIS A 385 14.55 16.01 -10.60
CA HIS A 385 13.20 16.55 -10.49
C HIS A 385 13.07 17.89 -11.22
N LEU A 386 12.00 18.08 -11.99
CA LEU A 386 11.83 19.25 -12.86
C LEU A 386 11.57 20.56 -12.09
N LEU A 387 11.13 20.46 -10.83
CA LEU A 387 10.72 21.60 -10.01
C LEU A 387 11.55 21.81 -8.74
N VAL A 388 12.30 20.79 -8.29
CA VAL A 388 12.92 20.79 -6.96
C VAL A 388 14.41 20.49 -7.14
N PRO A 389 15.27 21.52 -7.20
CA PRO A 389 16.71 21.31 -7.31
C PRO A 389 17.28 20.76 -6.00
N ALA A 390 18.43 20.07 -6.09
CA ALA A 390 19.12 19.52 -4.92
C ALA A 390 19.51 20.58 -3.89
N SER A 391 19.71 21.84 -4.31
CA SER A 391 20.04 22.96 -3.43
C SER A 391 18.95 23.32 -2.41
N LEU A 392 17.74 22.74 -2.50
CA LEU A 392 16.68 22.91 -1.50
C LEU A 392 16.74 21.87 -0.37
N GLN A 393 17.63 20.88 -0.46
CA GLN A 393 17.84 19.91 0.60
C GLN A 393 18.35 20.61 1.86
N LEU A 394 17.72 20.31 3.00
CA LEU A 394 18.04 20.91 4.29
C LEU A 394 19.08 20.08 5.06
N PHE A 395 19.11 18.78 4.79
CA PHE A 395 20.00 17.82 5.40
C PHE A 395 20.98 17.26 4.37
N ASN A 396 22.14 16.83 4.82
CA ASN A 396 23.25 16.36 3.98
C ASN A 396 23.38 14.82 3.98
N TYR A 397 22.36 14.07 4.42
CA TYR A 397 22.46 12.60 4.48
C TYR A 397 22.59 11.96 3.08
N GLN A 398 22.22 12.68 2.03
CA GLN A 398 22.29 12.21 0.64
C GLN A 398 23.58 12.60 -0.09
N ASP A 399 24.44 13.42 0.52
CA ASP A 399 25.58 14.04 -0.17
C ASP A 399 26.74 13.06 -0.36
N ASP A 400 26.98 12.23 0.67
CA ASP A 400 28.13 11.34 0.70
C ASP A 400 27.80 9.98 0.05
N MET A 401 28.49 9.70 -1.05
CA MET A 401 28.30 8.53 -1.88
C MET A 401 29.58 7.69 -1.92
N ILE A 402 29.39 6.38 -1.85
CA ILE A 402 30.42 5.36 -1.81
C ILE A 402 30.34 4.52 -3.08
N GLU A 403 31.44 4.46 -3.81
CA GLU A 403 31.64 3.52 -4.89
C GLU A 403 32.46 2.34 -4.39
N ILE A 404 31.94 1.11 -4.52
CA ILE A 404 32.69 -0.08 -4.14
C ILE A 404 33.64 -0.45 -5.27
N VAL A 405 34.91 -0.68 -4.94
CA VAL A 405 35.96 -1.11 -5.89
C VAL A 405 36.16 -2.63 -5.82
N ALA A 406 36.17 -3.19 -4.61
CA ALA A 406 36.27 -4.63 -4.38
C ALA A 406 35.81 -4.98 -2.96
N SER A 407 35.27 -6.18 -2.76
CA SER A 407 34.97 -6.66 -1.40
C SER A 407 35.00 -8.18 -1.31
N SER A 408 35.25 -8.68 -0.09
CA SER A 408 35.02 -10.09 0.25
C SER A 408 33.54 -10.46 0.38
N ASP A 409 32.65 -9.46 0.56
CA ASP A 409 31.21 -9.70 0.66
C ASP A 409 30.54 -9.77 -0.72
N LYS A 410 29.62 -10.72 -0.91
CA LYS A 410 28.96 -10.97 -2.20
C LYS A 410 28.06 -9.83 -2.67
N PHE A 411 27.42 -9.11 -1.77
CA PHE A 411 26.55 -8.01 -2.16
C PHE A 411 27.37 -6.77 -2.52
N LEU A 412 28.35 -6.40 -1.70
CA LEU A 412 29.28 -5.30 -2.02
C LEU A 412 30.07 -5.59 -3.29
N GLN A 413 30.50 -6.83 -3.51
CA GLN A 413 31.20 -7.24 -4.74
C GLN A 413 30.29 -7.09 -5.98
N ARG A 414 29.00 -7.41 -5.88
CA ARG A 414 28.04 -7.16 -6.97
C ARG A 414 27.87 -5.66 -7.27
N LEU A 415 27.99 -4.79 -6.28
CA LEU A 415 27.98 -3.34 -6.50
C LEU A 415 29.27 -2.87 -7.20
N ALA A 416 30.41 -3.49 -6.89
CA ALA A 416 31.68 -3.19 -7.56
C ALA A 416 31.69 -3.62 -9.02
N GLU A 417 31.11 -4.78 -9.32
CA GLU A 417 30.96 -5.32 -10.68
C GLU A 417 29.85 -4.59 -11.46
N GLY A 418 28.91 -3.95 -10.76
CA GLY A 418 27.80 -3.21 -11.32
C GLY A 418 28.09 -1.72 -11.50
N ASP A 419 27.19 -1.06 -12.23
CA ASP A 419 27.22 0.40 -12.41
C ASP A 419 26.48 1.14 -11.28
N LEU A 420 26.69 0.71 -10.03
CA LEU A 420 25.94 1.19 -8.87
C LEU A 420 26.84 1.85 -7.82
N ILE A 421 26.29 2.83 -7.12
CA ILE A 421 26.87 3.49 -5.95
C ILE A 421 25.88 3.47 -4.79
N MET A 422 26.42 3.50 -3.59
CA MET A 422 25.65 3.41 -2.35
C MET A 422 25.87 4.66 -1.50
N ASN A 423 24.82 5.12 -0.82
CA ASN A 423 24.96 6.19 0.16
C ASN A 423 25.84 5.77 1.36
N ALA A 424 26.71 6.66 1.84
CA ALA A 424 27.66 6.37 2.92
C ALA A 424 26.98 5.96 4.24
N TYR A 425 25.83 6.54 4.56
CA TYR A 425 25.05 6.16 5.74
C TYR A 425 24.67 4.66 5.69
N LYS A 426 24.17 4.20 4.53
CA LYS A 426 23.80 2.80 4.30
C LYS A 426 25.03 1.88 4.30
N PHE A 427 26.12 2.33 3.69
CA PHE A 427 27.38 1.59 3.65
C PHE A 427 27.93 1.31 5.06
N ASN A 428 27.97 2.33 5.92
CA ASN A 428 28.45 2.18 7.30
C ASN A 428 27.62 1.16 8.09
N ASP A 429 26.30 1.20 7.95
CA ASP A 429 25.41 0.22 8.60
C ASP A 429 25.59 -1.19 8.06
N TYR A 430 25.82 -1.32 6.75
CA TYR A 430 26.05 -2.60 6.10
C TYR A 430 27.34 -3.24 6.59
N VAL A 431 28.45 -2.50 6.57
CA VAL A 431 29.78 -3.00 7.03
C VAL A 431 29.75 -3.35 8.52
N ALA A 432 29.13 -2.52 9.36
CA ALA A 432 29.01 -2.79 10.80
C ALA A 432 28.26 -4.10 11.10
N ARG A 433 27.25 -4.43 10.28
CA ARG A 433 26.40 -5.61 10.46
C ARG A 433 27.00 -6.87 9.86
N GLU A 434 27.39 -6.82 8.58
CA GLU A 434 27.86 -8.00 7.85
C GLU A 434 29.34 -8.33 8.09
N ARG A 435 30.13 -7.34 8.53
CA ARG A 435 31.55 -7.47 8.88
C ARG A 435 32.36 -8.20 7.79
N PRO A 436 32.43 -7.66 6.57
CA PRO A 436 33.27 -8.22 5.51
C PRO A 436 34.73 -8.30 5.95
N ALA A 437 35.46 -9.32 5.49
CA ALA A 437 36.89 -9.45 5.76
C ALA A 437 37.68 -8.25 5.21
N PHE A 438 37.34 -7.79 4.00
CA PHE A 438 37.81 -6.51 3.47
C PHE A 438 36.77 -5.83 2.58
N VAL A 439 36.88 -4.51 2.45
CA VAL A 439 36.23 -3.71 1.41
C VAL A 439 37.12 -2.54 1.00
N THR A 440 37.32 -2.40 -0.31
CA THR A 440 37.98 -1.26 -0.94
C THR A 440 36.90 -0.40 -1.60
N TYR A 441 36.90 0.89 -1.32
CA TYR A 441 35.87 1.81 -1.77
C TYR A 441 36.43 3.21 -2.04
N LEU A 442 35.77 3.94 -2.94
CA LEU A 442 36.02 5.37 -3.17
C LEU A 442 34.99 6.18 -2.38
N GLN A 443 35.47 7.17 -1.65
CA GLN A 443 34.66 8.16 -0.96
C GLN A 443 35.23 9.54 -1.29
N GLN A 444 34.43 10.41 -1.91
CA GLN A 444 34.88 11.73 -2.37
C GLN A 444 36.15 11.68 -3.26
N GLY A 445 36.29 10.63 -4.06
CA GLY A 445 37.45 10.41 -4.96
C GLY A 445 38.70 9.83 -4.27
N GLU A 446 38.70 9.68 -2.95
CA GLU A 446 39.78 9.04 -2.22
C GLU A 446 39.52 7.54 -2.06
N GLN A 447 40.49 6.71 -2.45
CA GLN A 447 40.42 5.27 -2.26
C GLN A 447 40.80 4.88 -0.85
N LYS A 448 39.90 4.17 -0.17
CA LYS A 448 40.07 3.66 1.19
C LYS A 448 39.88 2.16 1.21
N THR A 449 40.60 1.49 2.09
CA THR A 449 40.46 0.05 2.33
C THR A 449 40.20 -0.19 3.80
N PHE A 450 39.11 -0.90 4.09
CA PHE A 450 38.82 -1.44 5.40
C PHE A 450 39.18 -2.92 5.42
N THR A 451 39.95 -3.35 6.44
CA THR A 451 40.29 -4.75 6.70
C THR A 451 39.85 -5.11 8.11
N LEU A 452 39.00 -6.13 8.27
CA LEU A 452 38.46 -6.50 9.58
C LEU A 452 39.55 -6.95 10.56
N ALA A 453 40.59 -7.62 10.07
CA ALA A 453 41.70 -8.12 10.90
C ALA A 453 42.56 -6.99 11.49
N GLU A 454 42.57 -5.81 10.86
CA GLU A 454 43.36 -4.64 11.26
C GLU A 454 42.50 -3.62 12.03
N ALA A 455 41.18 -3.78 12.01
CA ALA A 455 40.24 -2.87 12.64
C ALA A 455 40.25 -3.04 14.17
N GLY A 456 40.58 -1.96 14.87
CA GLY A 456 40.37 -1.88 16.32
C GLY A 456 38.88 -1.90 16.71
N PRO A 457 38.56 -2.13 17.99
CA PRO A 457 37.17 -2.17 18.48
C PRO A 457 36.40 -0.86 18.25
N ASP A 458 37.10 0.27 18.17
CA ASP A 458 36.51 1.61 17.97
C ASP A 458 36.49 2.06 16.51
N ALA A 459 36.81 1.18 15.55
CA ALA A 459 36.81 1.53 14.13
C ALA A 459 35.44 2.11 13.71
N ALA A 460 35.44 3.29 13.08
CA ALA A 460 34.22 4.04 12.77
C ALA A 460 33.18 3.22 11.98
N LEU A 461 33.64 2.41 11.01
CA LEU A 461 32.78 1.54 10.19
C LEU A 461 32.14 0.37 10.97
N LEU A 462 32.62 0.06 12.18
CA LEU A 462 32.06 -0.99 13.03
C LEU A 462 31.05 -0.49 14.06
N GLN A 463 30.97 0.83 14.27
CA GLN A 463 30.03 1.41 15.25
C GLN A 463 28.58 1.38 14.73
N GLY A 464 28.39 1.58 13.42
CA GLY A 464 27.08 1.69 12.78
C GLY A 464 26.29 2.91 13.28
N ASN A 465 25.11 3.14 12.69
CA ASN A 465 24.26 4.26 13.05
C ASN A 465 23.31 3.92 14.23
N PRO A 466 22.73 4.93 14.91
CA PRO A 466 21.76 4.72 15.99
C PRO A 466 20.57 3.87 15.53
N TYR A 467 20.14 2.91 16.37
CA TYR A 467 19.13 1.90 16.02
C TYR A 467 17.87 2.45 15.33
N TRP A 468 17.29 3.53 15.88
CA TRP A 468 16.07 4.13 15.34
C TRP A 468 16.28 4.83 14.02
N PHE A 469 17.45 5.46 13.83
CA PHE A 469 17.80 6.05 12.54
C PHE A 469 17.95 4.96 11.47
N ARG A 470 18.60 3.83 11.78
CA ARG A 470 18.70 2.68 10.85
C ARG A 470 17.36 2.13 10.41
N LYS A 471 16.36 2.14 11.30
CA LYS A 471 15.01 1.66 10.99
C LYS A 471 14.23 2.62 10.11
N LEU A 472 14.49 3.92 10.20
CA LEU A 472 13.69 4.96 9.52
C LEU A 472 14.37 5.53 8.27
N MET A 473 15.70 5.54 8.23
CA MET A 473 16.51 6.13 7.17
C MET A 473 17.09 5.03 6.29
N ASN A 474 16.47 4.80 5.14
CA ASN A 474 16.95 3.87 4.13
C ASN A 474 17.17 4.58 2.80
N PHE A 475 18.25 4.21 2.14
CA PHE A 475 18.64 4.79 0.86
C PHE A 475 18.67 3.68 -0.17
N ARG A 476 18.22 3.97 -1.38
CA ARG A 476 18.39 3.06 -2.50
C ARG A 476 19.79 3.21 -3.07
N GLU A 477 20.28 2.14 -3.67
CA GLU A 477 21.41 2.19 -4.59
C GLU A 477 21.02 3.01 -5.82
N ILE A 478 21.96 3.77 -6.37
CA ILE A 478 21.73 4.57 -7.58
C ILE A 478 22.80 4.27 -8.62
N SER A 479 22.53 4.60 -9.88
CA SER A 479 23.51 4.41 -10.96
C SER A 479 24.67 5.42 -10.87
N LYS A 480 25.87 4.98 -11.28
CA LYS A 480 27.03 5.89 -11.50
C LYS A 480 26.75 6.87 -12.64
N SER A 481 25.91 6.48 -13.60
CA SER A 481 25.46 7.35 -14.70
C SER A 481 24.77 8.61 -14.16
N PRO A 482 24.89 9.78 -14.84
CA PRO A 482 24.13 10.98 -14.49
C PRO A 482 22.60 10.79 -14.59
N GLN A 483 22.15 9.83 -15.40
CA GLN A 483 20.74 9.52 -15.58
C GLN A 483 20.38 8.24 -14.83
N GLU A 484 19.27 8.28 -14.08
CA GLU A 484 18.84 7.16 -13.24
C GLU A 484 17.92 6.20 -14.02
N PRO A 485 18.38 4.99 -14.37
CA PRO A 485 17.52 3.98 -14.99
C PRO A 485 16.49 3.46 -13.99
N CYS A 486 15.50 2.72 -14.46
CA CYS A 486 14.59 2.02 -13.57
C CYS A 486 15.33 0.87 -12.86
N GLY A 487 15.60 1.03 -11.56
CA GLY A 487 16.25 0.02 -10.72
C GLY A 487 15.32 -0.46 -9.62
N HIS A 488 14.52 -1.49 -9.89
CA HIS A 488 13.54 -2.04 -8.94
C HIS A 488 13.38 -3.55 -9.04
#